data_AF-A0A2M8L140-F1
#
_entry.id   AF-A0A2M8L140-F1
#
_cell.length_a   1.000
_cell.length_b   1.000
_cell.length_c   1.000
_cell.angle_alpha   90.00
_cell.angle_beta   90.00
_cell.angle_gamma   90.00
#
_symmetry.space_group_name_H-M   'P 1'
#
loop_
_entity.id
_entity.type
_entity.pdbx_description
1 polymer ?
#
loop_
_entity_poly.entity_id
_entity_poly.type
_entity_poly.pdbx_seq_one_letter_code
_entity_poly.pdbx_strand_id
1 'polypeptide(L)'
;NTIRNYLLDLKMFLEFSNNVLSSTSITDFIINNSGQNNHSRHLASISKFCQFALDQQLISQNYFALAKKHAVNPSPTRDLDLLLTQFAQSQARDHKSSTTIRNYLGDIRQYIRYCESQTL
;
A
#
# COMPACT_ATOMS: atom_id res chain seq x y z
N ASN A 1 -31.60 -13.02 18.27
CA ASN A 1 -31.57 -12.49 16.89
C ASN A 1 -30.77 -11.20 16.73
N THR A 2 -30.09 -10.69 17.77
CA THR A 2 -29.39 -9.39 17.75
C THR A 2 -27.95 -9.50 17.23
N ILE A 3 -27.21 -10.55 17.62
CA ILE A 3 -25.78 -10.75 17.24
C ILE A 3 -25.59 -10.88 15.72
N ARG A 4 -26.47 -11.60 15.02
CA ARG A 4 -26.42 -11.73 13.55
C ARG A 4 -26.62 -10.40 12.83
N ASN A 5 -27.53 -9.55 13.34
CA ASN A 5 -27.75 -8.23 12.75
C ASN A 5 -26.50 -7.37 12.90
N TYR A 6 -25.85 -7.38 14.07
CA TYR A 6 -24.61 -6.62 14.26
C TYR A 6 -23.48 -7.06 13.32
N LEU A 7 -23.30 -8.36 13.05
CA LEU A 7 -22.29 -8.82 12.10
C LEU A 7 -22.60 -8.40 10.66
N LEU A 8 -23.88 -8.42 10.28
CA LEU A 8 -24.32 -7.96 8.97
C LEU A 8 -24.10 -6.44 8.82
N ASP A 9 -24.47 -5.66 9.83
CA ASP A 9 -24.26 -4.21 9.87
C ASP A 9 -22.77 -3.86 9.81
N LEU A 10 -21.94 -4.63 10.52
CA LEU A 10 -20.49 -4.43 10.52
C LEU A 10 -19.87 -4.80 9.17
N LYS A 11 -20.39 -5.84 8.51
CA LYS A 11 -20.00 -6.19 7.14
C LYS A 11 -20.38 -5.08 6.16
N MET A 12 -21.63 -4.61 6.20
CA MET A 12 -22.09 -3.49 5.36
C MET A 12 -21.29 -2.23 5.62
N PHE A 13 -20.95 -1.93 6.87
CA PHE A 13 -20.09 -0.80 7.23
C PHE A 13 -18.69 -0.94 6.63
N LEU A 14 -18.07 -2.12 6.74
CA LEU A 14 -16.74 -2.36 6.16
C LEU A 14 -16.75 -2.23 4.63
N GLU A 15 -17.76 -2.76 3.97
CA GLU A 15 -17.96 -2.62 2.52
C GLU A 15 -18.19 -1.15 2.12
N PHE A 16 -19.03 -0.41 2.88
CA PHE A 16 -19.34 0.99 2.63
C PHE A 16 -18.18 1.94 2.95
N SER A 17 -17.27 1.54 3.84
CA SER A 17 -16.10 2.33 4.25
C SER A 17 -15.03 2.46 3.16
N ASN A 18 -15.32 2.14 1.89
CA ASN A 18 -14.37 2.24 0.77
C ASN A 18 -13.04 1.51 1.02
N ASN A 19 -13.06 0.35 1.70
CA ASN A 19 -11.87 -0.40 2.07
C ASN A 19 -10.91 0.34 3.04
N VAL A 20 -11.42 1.09 4.02
CA VAL A 20 -10.58 1.61 5.14
C VAL A 20 -9.76 0.48 5.79
N LEU A 21 -10.30 -0.73 5.83
CA LEU A 21 -9.56 -1.94 6.19
C LEU A 21 -8.99 -2.64 4.95
N SER A 22 -7.92 -2.07 4.37
CA SER A 22 -7.20 -2.65 3.22
C SER A 22 -5.74 -2.94 3.53
N SER A 23 -5.09 -3.75 2.69
CA SER A 23 -3.64 -3.96 2.77
C SER A 23 -2.86 -2.64 2.64
N THR A 24 -3.32 -1.71 1.80
CA THR A 24 -2.66 -0.42 1.58
C THR A 24 -2.73 0.45 2.84
N SER A 25 -3.93 0.69 3.37
CA SER A 25 -4.13 1.52 4.56
C SER A 25 -3.39 0.98 5.79
N ILE A 26 -3.32 -0.36 5.94
CA ILE A 26 -2.55 -0.99 7.02
C ILE A 26 -1.04 -0.89 6.76
N THR A 27 -0.58 -1.01 5.51
CA THR A 27 0.84 -0.81 5.16
C THR A 27 1.30 0.60 5.49
N ASP A 28 0.50 1.61 5.11
CA ASP A 28 0.77 3.02 5.42
C ASP A 28 0.81 3.25 6.93
N PHE A 29 -0.11 2.65 7.68
CA PHE A 29 -0.08 2.70 9.14
C PHE A 29 1.21 2.10 9.71
N ILE A 30 1.63 0.93 9.23
CA ILE A 30 2.86 0.25 9.69
C ILE A 30 4.08 1.15 9.44
N ILE A 31 4.21 1.67 8.22
CA ILE A 31 5.37 2.49 7.81
C ILE A 31 5.43 3.79 8.63
N ASN A 32 4.32 4.53 8.68
CA ASN A 32 4.28 5.87 9.29
C ASN A 32 4.33 5.85 10.82
N ASN A 33 4.01 4.73 11.47
CA ASN A 33 3.99 4.62 12.93
C ASN A 33 5.18 3.83 13.51
N SER A 34 6.13 3.39 12.67
CA SER A 34 7.25 2.53 13.07
C SER A 34 8.15 3.10 14.17
N GLY A 35 8.23 4.43 14.30
CA GLY A 35 9.01 5.12 15.33
C GLY A 35 8.27 5.44 16.64
N GLN A 36 7.01 5.06 16.81
CA GLN A 36 6.24 5.41 18.00
C GLN A 36 6.43 4.38 19.14
N ASN A 37 6.47 4.85 20.39
CA ASN A 37 6.63 3.99 21.59
C ASN A 37 5.57 2.89 21.72
N ASN A 38 4.39 3.06 21.11
CA ASN A 38 3.29 2.10 21.15
C ASN A 38 3.15 1.25 19.88
N HIS A 39 4.09 1.35 18.94
CA HIS A 39 3.98 0.71 17.63
C HIS A 39 3.69 -0.79 17.73
N SER A 40 4.47 -1.52 18.52
CA SER A 40 4.30 -2.97 18.74
C SER A 40 2.91 -3.34 19.26
N ARG A 41 2.38 -2.54 20.21
CA ARG A 41 1.04 -2.71 20.78
C ARG A 41 -0.04 -2.48 19.72
N HIS A 42 0.08 -1.42 18.92
CA HIS A 42 -0.89 -1.13 17.87
C HIS A 42 -0.91 -2.24 16.80
N LEU A 43 0.27 -2.74 16.38
CA LEU A 43 0.36 -3.85 15.44
C LEU A 43 -0.29 -5.12 15.96
N ALA A 44 -0.11 -5.43 17.25
CA ALA A 44 -0.76 -6.58 17.88
C ALA A 44 -2.29 -6.46 17.84
N SER A 45 -2.83 -5.28 18.17
CA SER A 45 -4.27 -5.02 18.11
C SER A 45 -4.83 -5.16 16.69
N ILE A 46 -4.19 -4.56 15.69
CA ILE A 46 -4.63 -4.63 14.29
C ILE A 46 -4.54 -6.08 13.77
N SER A 47 -3.48 -6.80 14.13
CA SER A 47 -3.33 -8.22 13.80
C SER A 47 -4.49 -9.06 14.35
N LYS A 48 -4.86 -8.85 15.61
CA LYS A 48 -5.98 -9.56 16.25
C LYS A 48 -7.32 -9.19 15.64
N PHE A 49 -7.54 -7.91 15.34
CA PHE A 49 -8.75 -7.44 14.70
C PHE A 49 -8.92 -8.01 13.28
N CYS A 50 -7.86 -7.99 12.46
CA CYS A 50 -7.90 -8.57 11.11
C CYS A 50 -8.15 -10.09 11.14
N GLN A 51 -7.61 -10.80 12.14
CA GLN A 51 -7.89 -12.22 12.32
C GLN A 51 -9.36 -12.45 12.69
N PHE A 52 -9.90 -11.69 13.64
CA PHE A 52 -11.32 -11.74 14.00
C PHE A 52 -12.22 -11.47 12.79
N ALA A 53 -11.93 -10.43 12.01
CA ALA A 53 -12.72 -10.08 10.83
C ALA A 53 -12.70 -11.20 9.78
N LEU A 54 -11.55 -11.88 9.61
CA LEU A 54 -11.46 -13.05 8.74
C LEU A 54 -12.27 -14.23 9.27
N ASP A 55 -12.14 -14.54 10.57
CA ASP A 55 -12.85 -15.66 11.22
C ASP A 55 -14.38 -15.46 11.16
N GLN A 56 -14.84 -14.21 11.23
CA GLN A 56 -16.25 -13.84 11.06
C GLN A 56 -16.70 -13.71 9.59
N GLN A 57 -15.82 -13.99 8.62
CA GLN A 57 -16.09 -13.83 7.19
C GLN A 57 -16.53 -12.41 6.78
N LEU A 58 -16.10 -11.41 7.55
CA LEU A 58 -16.33 -9.99 7.27
C LEU A 58 -15.38 -9.47 6.19
N ILE A 59 -14.23 -10.13 6.04
CA ILE A 59 -13.24 -9.89 4.99
C ILE A 59 -12.82 -11.22 4.38
N SER A 60 -12.40 -11.20 3.12
CA SER A 60 -12.01 -12.40 2.38
C SER A 60 -10.61 -12.92 2.72
N GLN A 61 -9.75 -12.08 3.28
CA GLN A 61 -8.35 -12.41 3.59
C GLN A 61 -7.82 -11.55 4.73
N ASN A 62 -6.76 -12.02 5.40
CA ASN A 62 -6.12 -11.26 6.47
C ASN A 62 -5.25 -10.12 5.89
N TYR A 63 -5.81 -8.91 5.82
CA TYR A 63 -5.12 -7.74 5.28
C TYR A 63 -3.89 -7.32 6.08
N PHE A 64 -3.82 -7.59 7.39
CA PHE A 64 -2.61 -7.33 8.18
C PHE A 64 -1.46 -8.24 7.77
N ALA A 65 -1.73 -9.53 7.52
CA ALA A 65 -0.71 -10.47 7.07
C ALA A 65 -0.12 -10.09 5.70
N LEU A 66 -0.97 -9.60 4.78
CA LEU A 66 -0.54 -9.05 3.50
C LEU A 66 0.27 -7.77 3.69
N ALA A 67 -0.28 -6.79 4.43
CA ALA A 67 0.38 -5.52 4.69
C ALA A 67 1.76 -5.70 5.34
N LYS A 68 1.92 -6.66 6.25
CA LYS A 68 3.24 -6.96 6.85
C LYS A 68 4.25 -7.45 5.82
N LYS A 69 3.85 -8.24 4.82
CA LYS A 69 4.74 -8.65 3.72
C LYS A 69 5.15 -7.45 2.86
N HIS A 70 4.23 -6.52 2.62
CA HIS A 70 4.50 -5.30 1.87
C HIS A 70 5.31 -4.27 2.68
N ALA A 71 5.08 -4.15 3.99
CA ALA A 71 5.78 -3.22 4.87
C ALA A 71 7.22 -3.67 5.23
N VAL A 72 7.50 -4.97 5.22
CA VAL A 72 8.88 -5.51 5.33
C VAL A 72 9.65 -5.34 4.01
N ASN A 73 8.96 -5.11 2.90
CA ASN A 73 9.52 -4.65 1.63
C ASN A 73 8.95 -3.26 1.27
N PRO A 74 9.10 -2.25 2.16
CA PRO A 74 8.42 -0.99 1.98
C PRO A 74 9.14 -0.23 0.87
N SER A 75 8.58 -0.18 -0.33
CA SER A 75 9.08 0.80 -1.29
C SER A 75 8.09 1.05 -2.43
N PRO A 76 7.28 2.13 -2.32
CA PRO A 76 6.74 2.83 -3.49
C PRO A 76 7.88 3.27 -4.45
N THR A 77 9.07 3.50 -3.90
CA THR A 77 10.32 3.78 -4.62
C THR A 77 10.81 2.59 -5.46
N ARG A 78 10.68 1.32 -4.99
CA ARG A 78 10.96 0.13 -5.80
C ARG A 78 9.97 0.02 -6.94
N ASP A 79 8.72 0.42 -6.74
CA ASP A 79 7.71 0.37 -7.79
C ASP A 79 8.01 1.40 -8.88
N LEU A 80 8.39 2.63 -8.50
CA LEU A 80 8.85 3.63 -9.45
C LEU A 80 10.17 3.24 -10.13
N ASP A 81 11.18 2.77 -9.40
CA ASP A 81 12.45 2.36 -10.00
C ASP A 81 12.28 1.13 -10.91
N LEU A 82 11.39 0.20 -10.56
CA LEU A 82 11.01 -0.92 -11.42
C LEU A 82 10.30 -0.43 -12.69
N LEU A 83 9.33 0.49 -12.56
CA LEU A 83 8.62 1.09 -13.69
C LEU A 83 9.57 1.86 -14.62
N LEU A 84 10.47 2.66 -14.06
CA LEU A 84 11.50 3.39 -14.79
C LEU A 84 12.48 2.43 -15.49
N THR A 85 12.79 1.30 -14.86
CA THR A 85 13.63 0.25 -15.46
C THR A 85 12.93 -0.40 -16.65
N GLN A 86 11.65 -0.77 -16.51
CA GLN A 86 10.84 -1.35 -17.59
C GLN A 86 10.67 -0.36 -18.76
N PHE A 87 10.46 0.92 -18.45
CA PHE A 87 10.42 2.00 -19.43
C PHE A 87 11.76 2.15 -20.17
N ALA A 88 12.89 2.18 -19.44
CA ALA A 88 14.21 2.23 -20.07
C ALA A 88 14.45 1.04 -21.02
N GLN A 89 14.01 -0.16 -20.63
CA GLN A 89 14.08 -1.35 -21.47
C GLN A 89 13.19 -1.25 -22.72
N SER A 90 12.00 -0.65 -22.64
CA SER A 90 11.15 -0.43 -23.82
C SER A 90 11.79 0.56 -24.80
N GLN A 91 12.35 1.66 -24.30
CA GLN A 91 13.05 2.63 -25.13
C GLN A 91 14.32 2.07 -25.78
N ALA A 92 15.02 1.16 -25.10
CA ALA A 92 16.14 0.43 -25.67
C ALA A 92 15.70 -0.50 -26.81
N ARG A 93 14.54 -1.16 -26.68
CA ARG A 93 13.93 -1.95 -27.77
C ARG A 93 13.53 -1.07 -28.97
N ASP A 94 13.13 0.17 -28.71
CA ASP A 94 12.82 1.17 -29.74
C ASP A 94 14.09 1.87 -30.30
N HIS A 95 15.27 1.30 -30.06
CA HIS A 95 16.57 1.79 -30.54
C HIS A 95 16.91 3.23 -30.13
N LYS A 96 16.36 3.73 -29.01
CA LYS A 96 16.75 5.04 -28.46
C LYS A 96 18.19 4.99 -27.94
N SER A 97 18.92 6.09 -28.13
CA SER A 97 20.29 6.19 -27.63
C SER A 97 20.32 6.18 -26.10
N SER A 98 21.40 5.68 -25.50
CA SER A 98 21.58 5.70 -24.04
C SER A 98 21.50 7.11 -23.44
N THR A 99 21.94 8.12 -24.20
CA THR A 99 21.80 9.53 -23.83
C THR A 99 20.33 9.98 -23.84
N THR A 100 19.57 9.61 -24.86
CA THR A 100 18.13 9.91 -24.94
C THR A 100 17.36 9.26 -23.81
N ILE A 101 17.63 7.99 -23.51
CA ILE A 101 16.98 7.26 -22.41
C ILE A 101 17.30 7.93 -21.07
N ARG A 102 18.56 8.32 -20.84
CA ARG A 102 18.96 9.04 -19.62
C ARG A 102 18.21 10.36 -19.46
N ASN A 103 18.05 11.12 -20.54
CA ASN A 103 17.30 12.37 -20.52
C ASN A 103 15.84 12.12 -20.14
N TYR A 104 15.17 11.15 -20.78
CA TYR A 104 13.78 10.81 -20.43
C TYR A 104 13.61 10.42 -18.97
N LEU A 105 14.50 9.59 -18.43
CA LEU A 105 14.46 9.20 -17.01
C LEU A 105 14.67 10.40 -16.09
N GLY A 106 15.55 11.33 -16.46
CA GLY A 106 15.77 12.59 -15.75
C GLY A 106 14.51 13.45 -15.70
N ASP A 107 13.89 13.67 -16.85
CA ASP A 107 12.68 14.49 -16.99
C ASP A 107 11.50 13.90 -16.19
N ILE A 108 11.29 12.58 -16.28
CA ILE A 108 10.24 11.88 -15.52
C ILE A 108 10.48 12.01 -14.02
N ARG A 109 11.73 11.81 -13.55
CA ARG A 109 12.07 11.97 -12.12
C ARG A 109 11.86 13.41 -11.65
N GLN A 110 12.19 14.39 -12.47
CA GLN A 110 11.98 15.79 -12.16
C GLN A 110 10.49 16.12 -12.05
N TYR A 111 9.66 15.61 -12.96
CA TYR A 111 8.21 15.78 -12.93
C TYR A 111 7.59 15.15 -11.67
N ILE A 112 7.98 13.94 -11.31
CA ILE A 112 7.47 13.26 -10.11
C ILE A 112 7.81 14.07 -8.85
N ARG A 113 9.07 14.52 -8.71
CA ARG A 113 9.48 15.38 -7.60
C ARG A 113 8.69 16.69 -7.53
N TYR A 114 8.35 17.26 -8.68
CA TYR A 114 7.47 18.43 -8.74
C TYR A 114 6.06 18.09 -8.22
N CYS A 115 5.45 16.98 -8.65
CA CYS A 115 4.14 16.56 -8.14
C CYS A 115 4.16 16.31 -6.62
N GLU A 116 5.20 15.66 -6.11
CA GLU A 116 5.38 15.43 -4.67
C GLU A 116 5.45 16.76 -3.89
N SER A 117 6.09 17.79 -4.44
CA SER A 117 6.18 19.11 -3.77
C SER A 117 4.87 19.90 -3.80
N GLN A 118 3.93 19.57 -4.70
CA GLN A 118 2.61 20.20 -4.75
C GLN A 118 1.57 19.57 -3.81
N THR A 119 1.89 18.43 -3.18
CA THR A 119 0.93 17.66 -2.35
C THR A 119 1.04 18.00 -0.85
N LEU A 120 1.49 19.22 -0.52
CA LEU A 120 1.58 19.76 0.86
C LEU A 120 0.46 20.74 1.16
#